data_AF-A0A9E4JAT0-F1
#
_entry.id   AF-A0A9E4JAT0-F1
#
_cell.length_a   1.000
_cell.length_b   1.000
_cell.length_c   1.000
_cell.angle_alpha   90.00
_cell.angle_beta   90.00
_cell.angle_gamma   90.00
#
_symmetry.space_group_name_H-M   'P 1'
#
loop_
_entity.id
_entity.type
_entity.pdbx_description
1 polymer ?
#
loop_
_entity_poly.entity_id
_entity_poly.type
_entity_poly.pdbx_seq_one_letter_code
_entity_poly.pdbx_strand_id
1 'polypeptide(L)'
;MGAMPVAAWARRPMRTGPLSGEVRAFVFGPKEVPKIDEVEEAARFPELAVVSALAHAYDGDWKRSVAIATAAVAASYASRDPAAHVYYDLILAVFSEPAREALKMNLINYEYQDEGLRRAKAEGTRQGRW
;
A
#
# COMPACT_ATOMS: atom_id res chain seq x y z
N MET A 1 -16.08 -20.15 22.98
CA MET A 1 -14.67 -19.70 23.08
C MET A 1 -14.37 -18.98 21.77
N GLY A 2 -14.33 -17.65 21.75
CA GLY A 2 -14.14 -16.89 20.50
C GLY A 2 -12.75 -17.14 19.92
N ALA A 3 -12.64 -17.32 18.60
CA ALA A 3 -11.34 -17.48 17.95
C ALA A 3 -10.47 -16.25 18.21
N MET A 4 -9.22 -16.46 18.66
CA MET A 4 -8.26 -15.36 18.79
C MET A 4 -7.93 -14.79 17.40
N PRO A 5 -7.84 -13.47 17.24
CA PRO A 5 -7.36 -12.87 15.98
C PRO A 5 -5.97 -13.41 15.61
N VAL A 6 -5.75 -13.70 14.32
CA VAL A 6 -4.48 -14.29 13.81
C VAL A 6 -3.26 -13.47 14.27
N ALA A 7 -3.35 -12.14 14.26
CA ALA A 7 -2.28 -11.27 14.72
C ALA A 7 -1.95 -11.46 16.21
N ALA A 8 -2.95 -11.61 17.07
CA ALA A 8 -2.75 -11.85 18.50
C ALA A 8 -2.17 -13.24 18.77
N TRP A 9 -2.58 -14.25 17.99
CA TRP A 9 -1.99 -15.58 18.03
C TRP A 9 -0.52 -15.56 17.59
N ALA A 10 -0.20 -14.90 16.47
CA ALA A 10 1.14 -14.84 15.91
C ALA A 10 2.14 -14.09 16.81
N ARG A 11 1.69 -13.14 17.63
CA ARG A 11 2.55 -12.42 18.61
C ARG A 11 2.99 -13.28 19.81
N ARG A 12 2.43 -14.49 19.98
CA ARG A 12 2.78 -15.35 21.11
C ARG A 12 4.22 -15.86 20.97
N PRO A 13 4.94 -16.06 22.08
CA PRO A 13 6.25 -16.69 22.04
C PRO A 13 6.16 -18.10 21.46
N MET A 14 7.04 -18.39 20.50
CA MET A 14 7.23 -19.72 19.91
C MET A 14 8.47 -20.34 20.53
N ARG A 15 8.31 -21.47 21.22
CA ARG A 15 9.45 -22.24 21.75
C ARG A 15 10.18 -22.91 20.59
N THR A 16 11.49 -22.71 20.51
CA THR A 16 12.33 -23.29 19.45
C THR A 16 13.05 -24.57 19.88
N GLY A 17 12.85 -25.00 21.13
CA GLY A 17 13.41 -26.25 21.64
C GLY A 17 13.13 -26.50 23.12
N PRO A 18 13.52 -27.68 23.65
CA PRO A 18 13.23 -28.10 25.02
C PRO A 18 14.12 -27.47 26.09
N LEU A 19 15.31 -26.96 25.74
CA LEU A 19 16.32 -26.51 26.72
C LEU A 19 16.46 -24.99 26.83
N SER A 20 16.24 -24.21 25.77
CA SER A 20 16.03 -22.74 25.83
C SER A 20 15.79 -22.16 24.43
N GLY A 21 15.17 -20.97 24.39
CA GLY A 21 14.91 -20.19 23.18
C GLY A 21 13.41 -19.94 22.95
N GLU A 22 13.03 -18.67 22.92
CA GLU A 22 11.71 -18.23 22.44
C GLU A 22 11.90 -17.19 21.34
N VAL A 23 11.20 -17.38 20.22
CA VAL A 23 11.09 -16.38 19.16
C VAL A 23 9.74 -15.70 19.28
N ARG A 24 9.75 -14.36 19.25
CA ARG A 24 8.53 -13.56 19.15
C ARG A 24 8.48 -12.92 17.78
N ALA A 25 7.44 -13.24 17.01
CA ALA A 25 7.23 -12.59 15.74
C ALA A 25 6.88 -11.11 15.98
N PHE A 26 7.55 -10.21 15.25
CA PHE A 26 7.06 -8.86 15.10
C PHE A 26 5.91 -8.87 14.10
N VAL A 27 4.69 -8.73 14.60
CA VAL A 27 3.49 -8.78 13.74
C VAL A 27 3.13 -7.38 13.31
N PHE A 28 3.38 -7.10 12.03
CA PHE A 28 3.02 -5.85 11.37
C PHE A 28 1.50 -5.77 11.16
N GLY A 29 0.88 -4.71 11.65
CA GLY A 29 -0.49 -4.34 11.35
C GLY A 29 -0.64 -2.82 11.18
N PRO A 30 -1.88 -2.32 11.02
CA PRO A 30 -2.14 -0.89 10.81
C PRO A 30 -1.63 0.01 11.93
N LYS A 31 -1.29 -0.54 13.11
CA LYS A 31 -0.71 0.23 14.22
C LYS A 31 0.80 0.44 14.08
N GLU A 32 1.48 -0.46 13.40
CA GLU A 32 2.94 -0.45 13.23
C GLU A 32 3.37 0.15 11.88
N VAL A 33 2.43 0.31 10.95
CA VAL A 33 2.67 0.88 9.62
C VAL A 33 2.26 2.35 9.61
N PRO A 34 3.12 3.28 9.14
CA PRO A 34 2.77 4.69 9.05
C PRO A 34 1.72 4.93 7.96
N LYS A 35 0.90 5.96 8.15
CA LYS A 35 -0.02 6.46 7.13
C LYS A 35 0.72 7.45 6.24
N ILE A 36 1.14 7.00 5.07
CA ILE A 36 1.86 7.83 4.09
C ILE A 36 0.85 8.30 3.03
N ASP A 37 0.34 9.52 3.18
CA ASP A 37 -0.64 10.14 2.25
C ASP A 37 -0.05 11.28 1.41
N GLU A 38 1.23 11.62 1.58
CA GLU A 38 1.97 12.56 0.74
C GLU A 38 2.85 11.84 -0.29
N VAL A 39 2.82 12.30 -1.55
CA VAL A 39 3.57 11.68 -2.66
C VAL A 39 5.08 11.85 -2.48
N GLU A 40 5.52 13.00 -1.97
CA GLU A 40 6.92 13.32 -1.74
C GLU A 40 7.53 12.43 -0.64
N GLU A 41 6.75 12.12 0.40
CA GLU A 41 7.14 11.14 1.42
C GLU A 41 7.15 9.73 0.84
N ALA A 42 6.10 9.36 0.09
CA ALA A 42 5.98 8.05 -0.54
C ALA A 42 7.13 7.77 -1.52
N ALA A 43 7.59 8.79 -2.26
CA ALA A 43 8.69 8.68 -3.23
C ALA A 43 10.04 8.38 -2.56
N ARG A 44 10.22 8.72 -1.28
CA ARG A 44 11.45 8.38 -0.54
C ARG A 44 11.52 6.90 -0.20
N PHE A 45 10.37 6.26 -0.01
CA PHE A 45 10.26 4.85 0.35
C PHE A 45 9.05 4.17 -0.35
N PRO A 46 9.12 3.94 -1.68
CA PRO A 46 7.98 3.44 -2.45
C PRO A 46 7.41 2.11 -1.94
N GLU A 47 8.27 1.16 -1.54
CA GLU A 47 7.85 -0.13 -1.02
C GLU A 47 7.12 0.00 0.33
N LEU A 48 7.56 0.94 1.18
CA LEU A 48 6.88 1.25 2.43
C LEU A 48 5.53 1.93 2.17
N ALA A 49 5.43 2.79 1.16
CA ALA A 49 4.17 3.40 0.76
C ALA A 49 3.15 2.36 0.27
N VAL A 50 3.60 1.35 -0.47
CA VAL A 50 2.76 0.20 -0.85
C VAL A 50 2.28 -0.56 0.39
N VAL A 51 3.17 -0.89 1.31
CA VAL A 51 2.78 -1.56 2.58
C VAL A 51 1.80 -0.70 3.39
N SER A 52 1.98 0.63 3.42
CA SER A 52 1.04 1.59 4.01
C SER A 52 -0.35 1.51 3.37
N ALA A 53 -0.43 1.51 2.03
CA ALA A 53 -1.70 1.36 1.32
C ALA A 53 -2.40 0.04 1.66
N LEU A 54 -1.67 -1.07 1.75
CA LEU A 54 -2.24 -2.38 2.10
C LEU A 54 -2.71 -2.44 3.56
N ALA A 55 -1.92 -1.89 4.49
CA ALA A 55 -2.24 -1.89 5.91
C ALA A 55 -3.49 -1.02 6.20
N HIS A 56 -3.68 0.06 5.45
CA HIS A 56 -4.74 1.05 5.71
C HIS A 56 -5.93 0.97 4.75
N ALA A 57 -6.02 -0.04 3.89
CA ALA A 57 -7.09 -0.17 2.89
C ALA A 57 -8.50 -0.26 3.50
N TYR A 58 -8.61 -0.79 4.73
CA TYR A 58 -9.86 -1.01 5.44
C TYR A 58 -10.03 -0.14 6.68
N ASP A 59 -9.25 0.94 6.81
CA ASP A 59 -9.47 1.92 7.87
C ASP A 59 -10.86 2.56 7.71
N GLY A 60 -11.48 2.95 8.82
CA GLY A 60 -12.82 3.57 8.82
C GLY A 60 -12.91 4.92 8.09
N ASP A 61 -11.76 5.50 7.72
CA ASP A 61 -11.65 6.72 6.92
C ASP A 61 -11.26 6.37 5.48
N TRP A 62 -12.27 6.03 4.67
CA TRP A 62 -12.08 5.60 3.29
C TRP A 62 -11.37 6.66 2.43
N LYS A 63 -11.57 7.96 2.71
CA LYS A 63 -10.94 9.04 1.93
C LYS A 63 -9.43 9.03 2.15
N ARG A 64 -9.01 8.87 3.40
CA ARG A 64 -7.60 8.76 3.75
C ARG A 64 -6.97 7.48 3.19
N SER A 65 -7.67 6.35 3.23
CA SER A 65 -7.19 5.12 2.60
C SER A 65 -6.93 5.29 1.10
N VAL A 66 -7.85 5.97 0.39
CA VAL A 66 -7.67 6.29 -1.04
C VAL A 66 -6.49 7.26 -1.25
N ALA A 67 -6.31 8.27 -0.39
CA ALA A 67 -5.18 9.19 -0.49
C ALA A 67 -3.82 8.47 -0.33
N ILE A 68 -3.71 7.60 0.69
CA ILE A 68 -2.52 6.76 0.92
C ILE A 68 -2.24 5.88 -0.31
N ALA A 69 -3.26 5.22 -0.85
CA ALA A 69 -3.12 4.40 -2.05
C ALA A 69 -2.70 5.21 -3.28
N THR A 70 -3.24 6.43 -3.44
CA THR A 70 -2.87 7.35 -4.52
C THR A 70 -1.40 7.72 -4.42
N ALA A 71 -0.93 8.06 -3.20
CA ALA A 71 0.45 8.42 -2.95
C ALA A 71 1.41 7.27 -3.27
N ALA A 72 1.08 6.06 -2.83
CA ALA A 72 1.87 4.86 -3.09
C ALA A 72 1.98 4.52 -4.58
N VAL A 73 0.86 4.57 -5.31
CA VAL A 73 0.85 4.31 -6.76
C VAL A 73 1.66 5.37 -7.51
N ALA A 74 1.45 6.65 -7.19
CA ALA A 74 2.19 7.74 -7.82
C ALA A 74 3.70 7.61 -7.58
N ALA A 75 4.13 7.37 -6.34
CA ALA A 75 5.54 7.17 -6.01
C ALA A 75 6.14 5.94 -6.72
N SER A 76 5.40 4.84 -6.80
CA SER A 76 5.84 3.62 -7.48
C SER A 76 6.14 3.89 -8.96
N TYR A 77 5.24 4.57 -9.67
CA TYR A 77 5.48 4.92 -11.08
C TYR A 77 6.56 6.02 -11.26
N ALA A 78 6.70 6.94 -10.31
CA ALA A 78 7.77 7.96 -10.33
C ALA A 78 9.17 7.32 -10.25
N SER A 79 9.30 6.29 -9.42
CA SER A 79 10.56 5.61 -9.15
C SER A 79 11.14 4.87 -10.37
N ARG A 80 10.33 4.66 -11.42
CA ARG A 80 10.63 3.81 -12.59
C ARG A 80 10.98 2.37 -12.22
N ASP A 81 10.53 1.90 -11.06
CA ASP A 81 10.63 0.50 -10.66
C ASP A 81 9.84 -0.36 -11.67
N PRO A 82 10.47 -1.38 -12.29
CA PRO A 82 9.77 -2.36 -13.12
C PRO A 82 8.57 -3.01 -12.41
N ALA A 83 8.59 -3.10 -11.07
CA ALA A 83 7.52 -3.65 -10.26
C ALA A 83 6.34 -2.70 -10.01
N ALA A 84 6.37 -1.45 -10.48
CA ALA A 84 5.31 -0.46 -10.22
C ALA A 84 3.90 -0.95 -10.62
N HIS A 85 3.81 -1.72 -11.71
CA HIS A 85 2.54 -2.33 -12.14
C HIS A 85 2.04 -3.40 -11.17
N VAL A 86 2.94 -4.20 -10.59
CA VAL A 86 2.61 -5.20 -9.56
C VAL A 86 2.10 -4.51 -8.31
N TYR A 87 2.73 -3.40 -7.90
CA TYR A 87 2.28 -2.63 -6.75
C TYR A 87 0.89 -2.04 -6.95
N TYR A 88 0.62 -1.52 -8.15
CA TYR A 88 -0.72 -1.04 -8.50
C TYR A 88 -1.78 -2.14 -8.40
N ASP A 89 -1.52 -3.32 -8.99
CA ASP A 89 -2.45 -4.45 -8.95
C ASP A 89 -2.66 -4.96 -7.52
N LEU A 90 -1.60 -5.01 -6.73
CA LEU A 90 -1.65 -5.43 -5.32
C LEU A 90 -2.49 -4.47 -4.47
N ILE A 91 -2.31 -3.16 -4.67
CA ILE A 91 -3.11 -2.13 -4.00
C ILE A 91 -4.57 -2.28 -4.40
N LEU A 92 -4.89 -2.38 -5.70
CA LEU A 92 -6.28 -2.57 -6.12
C LEU A 92 -6.90 -3.83 -5.49
N ALA A 93 -6.16 -4.93 -5.40
CA ALA A 93 -6.67 -6.20 -4.89
C ALA A 93 -7.30 -6.09 -3.50
N VAL A 94 -6.80 -5.20 -2.63
CA VAL A 94 -7.31 -5.05 -1.25
C VAL A 94 -8.47 -4.06 -1.13
N PHE A 95 -8.67 -3.14 -2.07
CA PHE A 95 -9.77 -2.18 -1.98
C PHE A 95 -11.13 -2.77 -2.39
N SER A 96 -12.20 -2.26 -1.78
CA SER A 96 -13.58 -2.50 -2.22
C SER A 96 -13.85 -1.80 -3.56
N GLU A 97 -14.84 -2.27 -4.31
CA GLU A 97 -15.15 -1.71 -5.64
C GLU A 97 -15.34 -0.17 -5.65
N PRO A 98 -16.10 0.44 -4.72
CA PRO A 98 -16.24 1.89 -4.70
C PRO A 98 -14.92 2.63 -4.43
N ALA A 99 -14.04 2.04 -3.61
CA ALA A 99 -12.75 2.63 -3.30
C ALA A 99 -11.73 2.46 -4.44
N ARG A 100 -11.82 1.36 -5.21
CA ARG A 100 -11.06 1.18 -6.46
C ARG A 100 -11.43 2.25 -7.48
N GLU A 101 -12.71 2.52 -7.67
CA GLU A 101 -13.17 3.57 -8.58
C GLU A 101 -12.72 4.97 -8.12
N ALA A 102 -12.83 5.27 -6.82
CA ALA A 102 -12.30 6.52 -6.28
C ALA A 102 -10.78 6.67 -6.48
N LEU A 103 -10.02 5.59 -6.29
CA LEU A 103 -8.57 5.58 -6.55
C LEU A 103 -8.26 5.84 -8.03
N LYS A 104 -8.95 5.16 -8.96
CA LYS A 104 -8.78 5.39 -10.40
C LYS A 104 -9.07 6.84 -10.78
N MET A 105 -10.17 7.40 -10.27
CA MET A 105 -10.53 8.80 -10.53
C MET A 105 -9.48 9.78 -10.00
N ASN A 106 -8.94 9.53 -8.80
CA ASN A 106 -7.86 10.36 -8.25
C ASN A 106 -6.59 10.27 -9.09
N LEU A 107 -6.19 9.08 -9.55
CA LEU A 107 -5.03 8.91 -10.41
C LEU A 107 -5.19 9.60 -11.77
N ILE A 108 -6.40 9.64 -12.32
CA ILE A 108 -6.72 10.38 -13.55
C ILE A 108 -6.62 11.90 -13.33
N ASN A 109 -7.16 12.39 -12.22
CA ASN A 109 -7.20 13.81 -11.87
C ASN A 109 -5.90 14.34 -11.25
N TYR A 110 -4.98 13.46 -10.86
CA TYR A 110 -3.69 13.85 -10.32
C TYR A 110 -2.85 14.49 -11.44
N GLU A 111 -2.66 15.81 -11.37
CA GLU A 111 -1.67 16.51 -12.16
C GLU A 111 -0.30 16.26 -11.54
N TYR A 112 0.42 15.30 -12.12
CA TYR A 112 1.77 14.97 -11.72
C TYR A 112 2.68 16.20 -11.79
N GLN A 113 3.24 16.60 -10.64
CA GLN A 113 4.22 17.69 -10.55
C GLN A 113 5.60 17.30 -11.14
N ASP A 114 5.84 16.00 -11.32
CA ASP A 114 7.08 15.44 -11.90
C ASP A 114 6.90 15.02 -13.37
N GLU A 115 7.90 15.31 -14.22
CA GLU A 115 7.89 14.99 -15.65
C GLU A 115 7.80 13.49 -15.95
N GLY A 116 8.37 12.62 -15.10
CA GLY A 116 8.38 11.17 -15.29
C GLY A 116 6.99 10.56 -15.26
N LEU A 117 6.13 11.06 -14.36
CA LEU A 117 4.76 10.60 -14.26
C LEU A 117 3.82 11.22 -15.29
N ARG A 118 4.08 12.45 -15.75
CA ARG A 118 3.44 12.99 -16.98
C ARG A 118 3.64 12.04 -18.16
N ARG A 119 4.86 11.49 -18.30
CA ARG A 119 5.16 10.50 -19.34
C ARG A 119 4.45 9.18 -19.10
N ALA A 120 4.41 8.66 -17.87
CA ALA A 120 3.67 7.43 -17.55
C ALA A 120 2.15 7.57 -17.83
N LYS A 121 1.53 8.71 -17.50
CA LYS A 121 0.14 9.03 -17.87
C LYS A 121 -0.06 9.01 -19.38
N ALA A 122 0.82 9.71 -20.12
CA ALA A 122 0.77 9.76 -21.57
C ALA A 122 0.95 8.38 -22.22
N GLU A 123 1.86 7.56 -21.68
CA GLU A 123 2.12 6.18 -22.12
C GLU A 123 0.90 5.29 -21.85
N GLY A 124 0.30 5.42 -20.67
CA GLY A 124 -0.88 4.69 -20.25
C GLY A 124 -2.12 4.96 -21.12
N THR A 125 -2.43 6.23 -21.37
CA THR A 125 -3.52 6.64 -22.28
C THR A 125 -3.26 6.16 -23.71
N ARG A 126 -2.01 6.20 -24.18
CA ARG A 126 -1.63 5.73 -25.52
C ARG A 126 -1.81 4.22 -25.69
N GLN A 127 -1.62 3.45 -24.63
CA GLN A 127 -1.78 1.99 -24.63
C GLN A 127 -3.20 1.53 -24.28
N GLY A 128 -4.13 2.44 -23.97
CA GLY A 128 -5.51 2.10 -23.58
C GLY A 128 -5.62 1.32 -22.27
N ARG A 129 -4.63 1.45 -21.38
CA ARG A 129 -4.60 0.75 -20.07
C ARG A 129 -5.15 1.60 -18.92
N TRP A 130 -5.74 2.76 -19.24
CA TRP A 130 -6.27 3.76 -18.29
C TRP A 130 -7.48 4.45 -18.89
#